data_AF-A0A5S4FI57-F1
#
_entry.id   AF-A0A5S4FI57-F1
#
_cell.length_a   1.000
_cell.length_b   1.000
_cell.length_c   1.000
_cell.angle_alpha   90.00
_cell.angle_beta   90.00
_cell.angle_gamma   90.00
#
_symmetry.space_group_name_H-M   'P 1'
#
loop_
_entity.id
_entity.type
_entity.pdbx_description
1 polymer ?
#
loop_
_entity_poly.entity_id
_entity_poly.type
_entity_poly.pdbx_seq_one_letter_code
_entity_poly.pdbx_strand_id
1 'polypeptide(L)' 'MVGQLLAAAGLTVPEDELALLATGYGFQRAGVDALYAVPEARYADPALRFRADARIVDWSE' A
#
# COMPACT_ATOMS: atom_id res chain seq x y z
N MET A 1 -7.81 -14.31 9.39
CA MET A 1 -7.96 -13.38 8.24
C MET A 1 -6.61 -13.00 7.63
N VAL A 2 -5.62 -12.50 8.38
CA VAL A 2 -4.25 -12.23 7.85
C VAL A 2 -3.60 -13.47 7.23
N GLY A 3 -3.61 -14.62 7.93
CA GLY A 3 -3.07 -15.87 7.39
C GLY A 3 -3.75 -16.35 6.10
N GLN A 4 -5.03 -16.06 5.90
CA GLN A 4 -5.75 -16.42 4.66
C GLN A 4 -5.29 -15.57 3.47
N LEU A 5 -5.02 -14.28 3.70
CA LEU A 5 -4.49 -13.39 2.66
C LEU A 5 -3.08 -13.81 2.25
N LEU A 6 -2.24 -14.18 3.22
CA LEU A 6 -0.88 -14.64 2.96
C LEU A 6 -0.89 -16.01 2.24
N ALA A 7 -1.76 -16.92 2.66
CA ALA A 7 -1.94 -18.20 1.96
C ALA A 7 -2.43 -18.01 0.52
N ALA A 8 -3.34 -17.06 0.26
CA ALA A 8 -3.78 -16.72 -1.10
C ALA A 8 -2.64 -16.13 -1.96
N ALA A 9 -1.66 -15.49 -1.33
CA ALA A 9 -0.43 -15.04 -1.98
C ALA A 9 0.64 -16.15 -2.12
N GLY A 10 0.32 -17.39 -1.73
CA GLY A 10 1.26 -18.52 -1.77
C GLY A 10 2.31 -18.51 -0.65
N LEU A 11 2.10 -17.72 0.40
CA LEU A 11 3.01 -17.60 1.54
C LEU A 11 2.50 -18.45 2.71
N THR A 12 3.39 -19.30 3.22
CA THR A 12 3.19 -20.01 4.49
C THR A 12 3.99 -19.30 5.56
N VAL A 13 3.30 -18.77 6.57
CA VAL A 13 3.89 -17.95 7.63
C VAL A 13 3.62 -18.62 8.99
N PRO A 14 4.63 -18.74 9.87
CA PRO A 14 4.47 -19.24 11.23
C PRO A 14 3.42 -18.47 12.05
N GLU A 15 2.77 -19.13 13.00
CA GLU A 15 1.69 -18.53 13.82
C GLU A 15 2.15 -17.35 14.69
N ASP A 16 3.38 -17.39 15.21
CA ASP A 16 3.98 -16.31 15.98
C ASP A 16 4.23 -15.06 15.10
N GLU A 17 4.66 -15.27 13.86
CA GLU A 17 4.81 -14.19 12.87
C GLU A 17 3.44 -13.64 12.44
N LEU A 18 2.43 -14.49 12.26
CA LEU A 18 1.05 -14.05 11.99
C LEU A 18 0.51 -13.17 13.12
N ALA A 19 0.79 -13.51 14.38
CA ALA A 19 0.38 -12.72 15.54
C ALA A 19 1.05 -11.33 15.57
N LEU A 20 2.33 -11.26 15.22
CA LEU A 20 3.07 -9.99 15.09
C LEU A 20 2.51 -9.11 13.97
N LEU A 21 2.28 -9.70 12.78
CA LEU A 21 1.70 -8.99 11.64
C LEU A 21 0.30 -8.46 11.95
N ALA A 22 -0.54 -9.27 12.59
CA ALA A 22 -1.89 -8.86 13.00
C ALA A 22 -1.85 -7.70 14.02
N THR A 23 -0.94 -7.77 14.99
CA THR A 23 -0.76 -6.71 16.00
C THR A 23 -0.27 -5.40 15.37
N GLY A 24 0.65 -5.48 14.41
CA GLY A 24 1.22 -4.32 13.72
C GLY A 24 0.30 -3.67 12.67
N TYR A 25 -0.77 -4.35 12.25
CA TYR A 25 -1.62 -3.89 11.16
C TYR A 25 -2.21 -2.48 11.37
N GLY A 26 -2.58 -2.13 12.60
CA GLY A 26 -3.14 -0.80 12.91
C GLY A 26 -2.17 0.34 12.56
N PHE A 27 -0.88 0.17 12.85
CA PHE A 27 0.15 1.15 12.51
C PHE A 27 0.37 1.24 11.00
N GLN A 28 0.42 0.09 10.32
CA GLN A 28 0.58 0.04 8.86
C GLN A 28 -0.59 0.72 8.15
N ARG A 29 -1.83 0.44 8.60
CA ARG A 29 -3.04 1.08 8.07
C ARG A 29 -3.00 2.60 8.25
N ALA A 30 -2.63 3.09 9.43
CA ALA A 30 -2.52 4.53 9.67
C ALA A 30 -1.48 5.19 8.74
N GLY A 31 -0.35 4.52 8.49
CA GLY A 31 0.64 4.97 7.52
C GLY A 31 0.10 5.04 6.09
N VAL A 32 -0.64 4.01 5.65
CA VAL A 32 -1.30 4.00 4.33
C VAL A 32 -2.34 5.11 4.23
N ASP A 33 -3.19 5.28 5.24
CA ASP A 33 -4.22 6.32 5.26
C ASP A 33 -3.59 7.73 5.18
N ALA A 34 -2.44 7.94 5.84
CA ALA A 34 -1.70 9.20 5.77
C ALA A 34 -1.18 9.53 4.36
N LEU A 35 -0.80 8.53 3.55
CA LEU A 35 -0.38 8.75 2.16
C LEU A 35 -1.51 9.31 1.29
N TYR A 36 -2.76 8.96 1.60
CA TYR A 36 -3.95 9.45 0.88
C TYR A 36 -4.55 10.73 1.47
N ALA A 37 -4.11 11.15 2.66
CA ALA A 37 -4.60 12.34 3.34
C ALA A 37 -3.99 13.66 2.82
N VAL A 38 -2.94 13.59 2.00
CA VAL A 38 -2.29 14.77 1.41
C VAL A 38 -3.19 15.30 0.28
N PRO A 39 -3.77 16.53 0.40
CA PRO A 39 -4.68 17.09 -0.60
C PRO A 39 -4.11 17.12 -2.01
N GLU A 40 -2.79 17.28 -2.12
CA GLU A 40 -2.05 17.39 -3.37
C GLU A 40 -1.53 16.03 -3.89
N ALA A 41 -1.61 14.96 -3.09
CA ALA A 41 -1.40 13.57 -3.53
C ALA A 41 -2.62 12.99 -4.26
N ARG A 42 -3.64 13.82 -4.52
CA ARG A 42 -4.77 13.47 -5.37
C ARG A 42 -4.30 13.46 -6.82
N TYR A 43 -3.62 12.38 -7.20
CA TYR A 43 -3.18 12.16 -8.55
C TYR A 43 -4.35 12.38 -9.52
N ALA A 44 -4.24 13.40 -10.39
CA ALA A 44 -5.16 13.53 -11.52
C ALA A 44 -5.08 12.29 -12.42
N ASP A 45 -3.91 11.63 -12.43
CA ASP A 45 -3.69 10.31 -13.01
C ASP A 45 -2.88 9.43 -12.04
N PRO A 46 -3.45 8.39 -11.42
CA PRO A 46 -2.73 7.54 -10.50
C PRO A 46 -1.47 7.00 -11.19
N ALA A 47 -0.30 7.20 -10.56
CA ALA A 47 1.01 6.70 -11.01
C ALA A 47 1.07 5.17 -11.22
N LEU A 48 -0.05 4.48 -11.00
CA LEU A 48 -0.30 3.07 -11.25
C LEU A 48 -0.62 2.76 -12.72
N ARG A 49 -0.90 3.75 -13.57
CA ARG A 49 -1.07 3.53 -15.01
C ARG A 49 0.26 3.64 -15.73
N PHE A 50 0.82 2.49 -16.10
CA PHE A 50 1.91 2.48 -17.07
C PHE A 50 1.39 3.00 -18.42
N ARG A 51 1.90 4.15 -18.86
CA ARG A 51 1.82 4.57 -20.27
C ARG A 51 3.23 4.65 -20.82
N ALA A 52 3.46 3.99 -21.94
CA ALA A 52 4.78 3.97 -22.59
C ALA A 52 5.27 5.37 -22.99
N ASP A 53 4.35 6.33 -23.14
CA ASP A 53 4.58 7.73 -23.50
C ASP A 53 4.38 8.72 -22.35
N ALA A 54 4.06 8.27 -21.12
CA ALA A 54 3.87 9.17 -19.99
C ALA A 54 5.12 10.01 -19.73
N ARG A 55 4.92 11.32 -19.61
CA ARG A 55 5.93 12.26 -19.12
C ARG A 55 5.58 12.59 -17.67
N ILE A 56 6.52 12.33 -16.76
CA ILE A 56 6.44 12.84 -15.40
C ILE A 56 6.71 14.34 -15.48
N VAL A 57 5.69 15.16 -15.21
CA VAL A 57 5.84 16.61 -15.06
C VAL A 57 6.09 16.94 -13.59
N ASP A 58 6.87 17.99 -13.33
CA ASP A 58 7.10 18.47 -11.98
C ASP A 58 5.77 18.95 -11.38
N TRP A 59 5.55 18.64 -10.10
CA TRP A 59 4.34 19.01 -9.37
C TRP A 59 4.30 20.51 -9.01
N SER A 60 5.44 21.20 -9.12
CA SER A 60 5.57 22.63 -8.80
C SER A 60 5.38 23.59 -10.00
N GLU A 61 5.08 23.07 -11.20
CA GLU A 61 4.73 23.87 -12.39
C GLU A 61 3.22 24.17 -12.50
#